data_AF-A0A1I2A1N6-F1
#
_entry.id   AF-A0A1I2A1N6-F1
#
_cell.length_a   1.000
_cell.length_b   1.000
_cell.length_c   1.000
_cell.angle_alpha   90.00
_cell.angle_beta   90.00
_cell.angle_gamma   90.00
#
_symmetry.space_group_name_H-M   'P 1'
#
loop_
_entity.id
_entity.type
_entity.pdbx_description
1 polymer ?
#
loop_
_entity_poly.entity_id
_entity_poly.type
_entity_poly.pdbx_seq_one_letter_code
_entity_poly.pdbx_strand_id
1 'polypeptide(L)'
;MMAPMQERAPQLAYSEALGHGLADRRIAILRHIGEGGSISQAARAVGVSYKAAWQALDTLTNLAGVPLVERLVGGAGGGGARLTDAGRQLLAAARTLDAARSAALARIDPAAGAQALGGLAVRTSMRNQWPCVVQALQAHGPLVLVQLQGDAAAAQALSVRARITRESAELLGLAPGLPVQALCKATAVRAVALGRGEALPAANAWAGRVTRVSRGTAGDEVSAQLDAGVQMVGFAAAASGLRSRARVLLSVDESAVVLAVAPGGRVGEHSVST
;
A
#
# COMPACT_ATOMS: atom_id res chain seq x y z
N MET A 1 10.48 1.45 49.07
CA MET A 1 10.25 2.70 48.30
C MET A 1 10.47 2.36 46.83
N MET A 2 9.40 2.07 46.09
CA MET A 2 9.50 1.66 44.67
C MET A 2 9.72 2.90 43.81
N ALA A 3 10.77 2.89 42.99
CA ALA A 3 11.04 3.95 42.02
C ALA A 3 9.90 4.05 40.99
N PRO A 4 9.52 5.26 40.55
CA PRO A 4 8.47 5.42 39.56
C PRO A 4 8.93 4.85 38.22
N MET A 5 8.12 3.97 37.66
CA MET A 5 8.29 3.43 36.31
C MET A 5 8.09 4.58 35.33
N GLN A 6 9.18 5.17 34.83
CA GLN A 6 9.13 6.21 33.80
C GLN A 6 8.58 5.58 32.52
N GLU A 7 7.34 5.91 32.16
CA GLU A 7 6.81 5.70 30.83
C GLU A 7 7.70 6.43 29.82
N ARG A 8 8.53 5.67 29.09
CA ARG A 8 9.31 6.21 27.97
C ARG A 8 8.34 6.68 26.90
N ALA A 9 8.37 7.98 26.60
CA ALA A 9 7.66 8.55 25.46
C ALA A 9 8.07 7.80 24.17
N PRO A 10 7.12 7.53 23.25
CA PRO A 10 7.43 6.81 22.01
C PRO A 10 8.46 7.57 21.18
N GLN A 11 9.57 6.90 20.85
CA GLN A 11 10.65 7.44 20.00
C GLN A 11 10.47 6.96 18.55
N LEU A 12 10.81 7.80 17.58
CA LEU A 12 10.60 7.58 16.15
C LEU A 12 11.71 6.72 15.52
N ALA A 13 11.33 5.71 14.76
CA ALA A 13 12.22 4.83 13.99
C ALA A 13 12.71 5.52 12.70
N TYR A 14 13.74 6.36 12.77
CA TYR A 14 14.15 7.19 11.62
C TYR A 14 14.59 6.36 10.42
N SER A 15 15.35 5.29 10.62
CA SER A 15 15.81 4.41 9.53
C SER A 15 14.67 3.65 8.87
N GLU A 16 13.62 3.30 9.61
CA GLU A 16 12.44 2.61 9.08
C GLU A 16 11.46 3.60 8.42
N ALA A 17 11.27 4.78 9.03
CA ALA A 17 10.43 5.84 8.48
C ALA A 17 11.01 6.45 7.19
N LEU A 18 12.33 6.52 7.07
CA LEU A 18 13.06 7.08 5.93
C LEU A 18 13.61 6.00 4.97
N GLY A 19 13.58 4.74 5.41
CA GLY A 19 14.11 3.60 4.68
C GLY A 19 13.12 3.10 3.63
N HIS A 20 13.28 3.55 2.39
CA HIS A 20 12.57 2.98 1.23
C HIS A 20 13.13 1.60 0.87
N GLY A 21 12.77 0.61 1.68
CA GLY A 21 13.37 -0.73 1.70
C GLY A 21 12.58 -1.86 1.02
N LEU A 22 11.88 -1.59 -0.09
CA LEU A 22 11.57 -2.68 -1.03
C LEU A 22 12.14 -2.29 -2.40
N ALA A 23 12.98 -3.16 -2.98
CA ALA A 23 13.39 -3.01 -4.36
C ALA A 23 12.13 -2.98 -5.24
N ASP A 24 11.88 -1.86 -5.90
CA ASP A 24 10.74 -1.72 -6.81
C ASP A 24 10.84 -2.83 -7.87
N ARG A 25 9.94 -3.81 -7.80
CA ARG A 25 9.95 -4.97 -8.70
C ARG A 25 9.91 -4.54 -10.17
N ARG A 26 9.36 -3.36 -10.49
CA ARG A 26 9.35 -2.79 -11.84
C ARG A 26 10.77 -2.45 -12.31
N ILE A 27 11.58 -1.83 -11.45
CA ILE A 27 12.98 -1.52 -11.74
C ILE A 27 13.81 -2.82 -11.84
N ALA A 28 13.52 -3.82 -11.00
CA ALA A 28 14.15 -5.14 -11.10
C ALA A 28 13.86 -5.82 -12.45
N ILE A 29 12.61 -5.76 -12.93
CA ILE A 29 12.22 -6.26 -14.25
C ILE A 29 13.03 -5.56 -15.35
N LEU A 30 13.09 -4.22 -15.32
CA LEU A 30 13.85 -3.45 -16.30
C LEU A 30 15.34 -3.84 -16.31
N ARG A 31 15.92 -4.05 -15.12
CA ARG A 31 17.32 -4.49 -14.97
C ARG A 31 17.58 -5.84 -15.62
N HIS A 32 16.75 -6.84 -15.32
CA HIS A 32 16.90 -8.18 -15.90
C HIS A 32 16.66 -8.21 -17.41
N ILE A 33 15.84 -7.31 -17.97
CA ILE A 33 15.73 -7.16 -19.42
C ILE A 33 17.06 -6.65 -20.00
N GLY A 34 17.71 -5.69 -19.34
CA GLY A 34 19.03 -5.20 -19.75
C GLY A 34 20.11 -6.27 -19.75
N GLU A 35 20.04 -7.22 -18.82
CA GLU A 35 21.00 -8.32 -18.67
C GLU A 35 20.72 -9.49 -19.61
N GLY A 36 19.45 -9.92 -19.71
CA GLY A 36 19.06 -11.15 -20.40
C GLY A 36 18.39 -10.95 -21.77
N GLY A 37 18.05 -9.73 -22.14
CA GLY A 37 17.46 -9.41 -23.45
C GLY A 37 16.03 -9.97 -23.65
N SER A 38 15.35 -10.40 -22.59
CA SER A 38 14.05 -11.06 -22.66
C SER A 38 13.12 -10.70 -21.50
N ILE A 39 11.89 -10.29 -21.84
CA ILE A 39 10.84 -9.95 -20.85
C ILE A 39 10.39 -11.21 -20.10
N SER A 40 10.29 -12.36 -20.79
CA SER A 40 9.86 -13.62 -20.15
C SER A 40 10.94 -14.18 -19.21
N GLN A 41 12.22 -13.94 -19.51
CA GLN A 41 13.31 -14.27 -18.58
C GLN A 41 13.32 -13.33 -17.38
N ALA A 42 13.15 -12.02 -17.60
CA ALA A 42 13.06 -11.05 -16.51
C ALA A 42 11.89 -11.32 -15.55
N ALA A 43 10.71 -11.67 -16.08
CA ALA A 43 9.55 -12.04 -15.27
C ALA A 43 9.87 -13.23 -14.33
N ARG A 44 10.50 -14.28 -14.86
CA ARG A 44 10.93 -15.45 -14.08
C ARG A 44 11.98 -15.10 -13.04
N ALA A 45 12.97 -14.27 -13.39
CA ALA A 45 14.03 -13.84 -12.48
C ALA A 45 13.49 -13.04 -11.29
N VAL A 46 12.48 -12.19 -11.50
CA VAL A 46 11.84 -11.39 -10.43
C VAL A 46 10.76 -12.17 -9.68
N GLY A 47 10.33 -13.33 -10.18
CA GLY A 47 9.28 -14.14 -9.56
C GLY A 47 7.88 -13.57 -9.78
N VAL A 48 7.61 -13.00 -10.95
CA VAL A 48 6.28 -12.47 -11.33
C VAL A 48 5.79 -13.10 -12.63
N SER A 49 4.49 -13.01 -12.89
CA SER A 49 3.94 -13.45 -14.17
C SER A 49 4.46 -12.60 -15.33
N TYR A 50 4.49 -13.18 -16.53
CA TYR A 50 4.82 -12.45 -17.75
C TYR A 50 3.92 -11.22 -17.96
N LYS A 51 2.63 -11.34 -17.59
CA LYS A 51 1.67 -10.24 -17.65
C LYS A 51 1.99 -9.12 -16.65
N ALA A 52 2.39 -9.46 -15.42
CA ALA A 52 2.87 -8.47 -14.45
C ALA A 52 4.14 -7.76 -14.94
N ALA A 53 5.05 -8.48 -15.62
CA ALA A 53 6.23 -7.87 -16.22
C ALA A 53 5.88 -6.84 -17.30
N TRP A 54 4.91 -7.12 -18.17
CA TRP A 54 4.38 -6.13 -19.11
C TRP A 54 3.75 -4.93 -18.42
N GLN A 55 2.88 -5.16 -17.43
CA GLN A 55 2.24 -4.08 -16.68
C GLN A 55 3.28 -3.18 -15.98
N ALA A 56 4.38 -3.74 -15.49
CA ALA A 56 5.49 -2.98 -14.94
C ALA A 56 6.14 -2.06 -15.99
N LEU A 57 6.40 -2.58 -17.21
CA LEU A 57 6.98 -1.80 -18.30
C LEU A 57 6.06 -0.69 -18.77
N ASP A 58 4.76 -0.98 -18.93
CA ASP A 58 3.75 0.02 -19.30
C ASP A 58 3.68 1.13 -18.26
N THR A 59 3.68 0.75 -16.97
CA THR A 59 3.68 1.71 -15.86
C THR A 59 4.93 2.59 -15.87
N LEU A 60 6.12 2.00 -16.00
CA LEU A 60 7.36 2.76 -16.03
C LEU A 60 7.45 3.66 -17.27
N THR A 61 6.96 3.20 -18.42
CA THR A 61 6.90 3.99 -19.65
C THR A 61 5.99 5.20 -19.49
N ASN A 62 4.80 5.02 -18.92
CA ASN A 62 3.88 6.12 -18.64
C ASN A 62 4.45 7.14 -17.64
N LEU A 63 5.17 6.66 -16.62
CA LEU A 63 5.83 7.52 -15.64
C LEU A 63 7.03 8.28 -16.24
N ALA A 64 7.78 7.64 -17.15
CA ALA A 64 8.93 8.24 -17.81
C ALA A 64 8.54 9.19 -18.97
N GLY A 65 7.35 9.02 -19.55
CA GLY A 65 6.90 9.74 -20.74
C GLY A 65 7.58 9.30 -22.04
N VAL A 66 8.49 8.31 -21.99
CA VAL A 66 9.23 7.77 -23.13
C VAL A 66 9.39 6.25 -23.00
N PRO A 67 9.49 5.50 -24.12
CA PRO A 67 9.76 4.07 -24.09
C PRO A 67 11.09 3.74 -23.40
N LEU A 68 11.07 2.78 -22.48
CA LEU A 68 12.27 2.31 -21.77
C LEU A 68 12.84 1.01 -22.37
N VAL A 69 12.04 0.30 -23.17
CA VAL A 69 12.37 -0.96 -23.82
C VAL A 69 11.91 -0.93 -25.28
N GLU A 70 12.81 -1.32 -26.17
CA GLU A 70 12.53 -1.63 -27.58
C GLU A 70 12.34 -3.14 -27.75
N ARG A 71 11.35 -3.51 -28.56
CA ARG A 71 11.16 -4.91 -28.96
C ARG A 71 11.98 -5.18 -30.20
N LEU A 72 12.80 -6.23 -30.14
CA LEU A 72 13.45 -6.77 -31.33
C LEU A 72 12.45 -7.69 -32.01
N VAL A 73 12.11 -7.39 -33.26
CA VAL A 73 11.29 -8.28 -34.08
C VAL A 73 12.14 -9.52 -34.40
N GLY A 74 11.68 -10.69 -33.98
CA GLY A 74 12.35 -11.96 -34.24
C GLY A 74 11.35 -13.01 -34.70
N GLY A 75 11.68 -13.72 -35.79
CA GLY A 75 10.94 -14.83 -36.38
C GLY A 75 10.89 -16.07 -35.47
N ALA A 76 11.02 -17.28 -36.04
CA ALA A 76 10.68 -18.56 -35.41
C ALA A 76 11.24 -18.87 -33.99
N GLY A 77 12.19 -18.09 -33.47
CA GLY A 77 12.74 -18.20 -32.10
C GLY A 77 12.22 -17.17 -31.07
N GLY A 78 11.32 -16.26 -31.46
CA GLY A 78 10.74 -15.24 -30.58
C GLY A 78 11.47 -13.89 -30.61
N GLY A 79 10.71 -12.81 -30.45
CA GLY A 79 11.25 -11.45 -30.37
C GLY A 79 11.97 -11.18 -29.06
N GLY A 80 13.12 -10.50 -29.14
CA GLY A 80 13.89 -10.06 -27.98
C GLY A 80 13.40 -8.71 -27.43
N ALA A 81 14.00 -8.26 -26.33
CA ALA A 81 13.80 -6.95 -25.76
C ALA A 81 15.15 -6.32 -25.44
N ARG A 82 15.33 -5.05 -25.79
CA ARG A 82 16.54 -4.29 -25.49
C ARG A 82 16.16 -3.00 -24.79
N LEU A 83 16.95 -2.57 -23.82
CA LEU A 83 16.75 -1.24 -23.23
C LEU A 83 16.97 -0.15 -24.27
N THR A 84 16.15 0.90 -24.21
CA THR A 84 16.45 2.16 -24.89
C THR A 84 17.59 2.89 -24.17
N ASP A 85 18.10 4.00 -24.75
CA ASP A 85 19.03 4.88 -24.04
C ASP A 85 18.41 5.42 -22.75
N ALA A 86 17.13 5.81 -22.78
CA ALA A 86 16.40 6.23 -21.59
C ALA A 86 16.31 5.13 -20.53
N GLY A 87 16.04 3.89 -20.94
CA GLY A 87 16.03 2.73 -20.03
C GLY A 87 17.39 2.51 -19.34
N ARG A 88 18.50 2.62 -20.09
CA ARG A 88 19.86 2.53 -19.54
C ARG A 88 20.17 3.65 -18.55
N GLN A 89 19.81 4.89 -18.90
CA GLN A 89 20.02 6.07 -18.04
C GLN A 89 19.23 5.95 -16.74
N LEU A 90 17.97 5.49 -16.80
CA LEU A 90 17.15 5.26 -15.61
C LEU A 90 17.80 4.24 -14.66
N LEU A 91 18.29 3.11 -15.19
CA LEU A 91 18.97 2.11 -14.36
C LEU A 91 20.28 2.64 -13.75
N ALA A 92 21.04 3.45 -14.50
CA ALA A 92 22.23 4.09 -13.97
C ALA A 92 21.90 5.05 -12.81
N ALA A 93 20.89 5.91 -13.00
CA ALA A 93 20.43 6.84 -11.97
C ALA A 93 19.88 6.11 -10.73
N ALA A 94 19.11 5.03 -10.92
CA ALA A 94 18.58 4.21 -9.84
C ALA A 94 19.71 3.63 -8.97
N ARG A 95 20.78 3.08 -9.58
CA ARG A 95 21.95 2.57 -8.85
C ARG A 95 22.65 3.66 -8.05
N THR A 96 22.86 4.84 -8.64
CA THR A 96 23.48 5.98 -7.94
C THR A 96 22.65 6.41 -6.74
N LEU A 97 21.33 6.48 -6.90
CA LEU A 97 20.41 6.86 -5.82
C LEU A 97 20.39 5.80 -4.70
N ASP A 98 20.34 4.52 -5.05
CA ASP A 98 20.36 3.42 -4.07
C ASP A 98 21.65 3.42 -3.26
N ALA A 99 22.80 3.64 -3.91
CA ALA A 99 24.10 3.76 -3.23
C ALA A 99 24.15 4.97 -2.29
N ALA A 100 23.72 6.15 -2.77
CA ALA A 100 23.68 7.37 -1.96
C ALA A 100 22.75 7.23 -0.75
N ARG A 101 21.57 6.61 -0.95
CA ARG A 101 20.61 6.34 0.12
C ARG A 101 21.18 5.35 1.13
N SER A 102 21.77 4.25 0.69
CA SER A 102 22.37 3.25 1.58
C SER A 102 23.47 3.87 2.44
N ALA A 103 24.33 4.71 1.84
CA ALA A 103 25.37 5.44 2.56
C ALA A 103 24.79 6.45 3.56
N ALA A 104 23.66 7.10 3.24
CA ALA A 104 23.00 8.04 4.15
C ALA A 104 22.33 7.32 5.32
N LEU A 105 21.59 6.24 5.07
CA LEU A 105 20.94 5.43 6.10
C LEU A 105 21.95 4.80 7.06
N ALA A 106 23.12 4.37 6.58
CA ALA A 106 24.18 3.83 7.41
C ALA A 106 24.74 4.84 8.44
N ARG A 107 24.51 6.15 8.25
CA ARG A 107 24.91 7.21 9.19
C ARG A 107 23.83 7.55 10.22
N ILE A 108 22.63 7.00 10.09
CA ILE A 108 21.52 7.22 11.02
C ILE A 108 21.55 6.09 12.05
N ASP A 109 21.65 6.43 13.34
CA ASP A 109 21.71 5.46 14.42
C ASP A 109 20.45 4.55 14.45
N PRO A 110 20.59 3.23 14.30
CA PRO A 110 19.46 2.29 14.31
C PRO A 110 18.79 2.14 15.69
N ALA A 111 19.36 2.67 16.77
CA ALA A 111 18.84 2.51 18.13
C ALA A 111 17.68 3.46 18.50
N ALA A 112 17.26 4.34 17.60
CA ALA A 112 16.15 5.25 17.85
C ALA A 112 14.82 4.65 17.35
N GLY A 113 13.99 4.15 18.27
CA GLY A 113 12.53 4.17 18.15
C GLY A 113 11.81 2.99 17.46
N ALA A 114 10.57 2.73 17.90
CA ALA A 114 9.75 1.55 17.56
C ALA A 114 8.54 1.85 16.64
N GLN A 115 8.42 3.09 16.16
CA GLN A 115 7.30 3.51 15.30
C GLN A 115 7.82 4.05 13.97
N ALA A 116 7.65 3.25 12.92
CA ALA A 116 7.83 3.69 11.55
C ALA A 116 6.64 4.57 11.12
N LEU A 117 6.90 5.82 10.73
CA LEU A 117 5.91 6.68 10.07
C LEU A 117 5.76 6.28 8.60
N GLY A 118 5.41 5.02 8.34
CA GLY A 118 5.35 4.41 7.00
C GLY A 118 4.36 5.04 6.01
N GLY A 119 3.67 6.12 6.37
CA GLY A 119 2.74 6.88 5.54
C GLY A 119 3.20 8.29 5.12
N LEU A 120 4.32 8.81 5.64
CA LEU A 120 4.82 10.15 5.27
C LEU A 120 5.26 10.24 3.80
N ALA A 121 5.59 9.11 3.18
CA ALA A 121 6.14 9.04 1.84
C ALA A 121 5.11 9.30 0.72
N VAL A 122 3.82 9.07 0.95
CA VAL A 122 2.79 9.10 -0.10
C VAL A 122 1.82 10.25 0.12
N ARG A 123 1.97 11.32 -0.66
CA ARG A 123 0.94 12.37 -0.76
C ARG A 123 -0.13 11.93 -1.76
N THR A 124 -1.36 11.80 -1.30
CA THR A 124 -2.50 11.36 -2.11
C THR A 124 -3.78 12.11 -1.73
N SER A 125 -4.75 12.17 -2.66
CA SER A 125 -6.11 12.68 -2.38
C SER A 125 -6.99 11.68 -1.62
N MET A 126 -6.53 10.44 -1.43
CA MET A 126 -7.19 9.46 -0.59
C MET A 126 -7.04 9.85 0.88
N ARG A 127 -8.12 10.36 1.49
CA ARG A 127 -8.12 10.89 2.86
C ARG A 127 -8.24 9.82 3.94
N ASN A 128 -8.66 8.62 3.57
CA ASN A 128 -8.68 7.48 4.47
C ASN A 128 -7.42 6.67 4.23
N GLN A 129 -6.54 6.63 5.22
CA GLN A 129 -5.25 5.95 5.13
C GLN A 129 -4.97 5.25 6.45
N TRP A 130 -4.77 3.94 6.41
CA TRP A 130 -4.56 3.13 7.61
C TRP A 130 -3.34 2.22 7.43
N PRO A 131 -2.38 2.26 8.36
CA PRO A 131 -1.34 1.24 8.46
C PRO A 131 -1.95 -0.11 8.81
N CYS A 132 -1.67 -1.11 7.99
CA CYS A 132 -2.18 -2.46 8.15
C CYS A 132 -1.09 -3.49 7.87
N VAL A 133 -1.32 -4.72 8.30
CA VAL A 133 -0.53 -5.91 7.94
C VAL A 133 -1.41 -6.84 7.12
N VAL A 134 -0.84 -7.43 6.06
CA VAL A 134 -1.51 -8.45 5.25
C VAL A 134 -1.67 -9.72 6.09
N GLN A 135 -2.91 -10.21 6.23
CA GLN A 135 -3.22 -11.44 6.95
C GLN A 135 -3.34 -12.63 6.00
N ALA A 136 -4.06 -12.46 4.90
CA ALA A 136 -4.30 -13.52 3.94
C ALA A 136 -4.54 -12.96 2.54
N LEU A 137 -4.26 -13.80 1.54
CA LEU A 137 -4.55 -13.53 0.14
C LEU A 137 -5.31 -14.72 -0.45
N GLN A 138 -6.39 -14.44 -1.17
CA GLN A 138 -7.23 -15.45 -1.81
C GLN A 138 -7.39 -15.13 -3.29
N ALA A 139 -6.80 -15.96 -4.15
CA ALA A 139 -6.85 -15.78 -5.59
C ALA A 139 -8.18 -16.27 -6.17
N HIS A 140 -8.81 -15.43 -6.97
CA HIS A 140 -10.07 -15.69 -7.66
C HIS A 140 -9.90 -15.31 -9.14
N GLY A 141 -9.32 -16.23 -9.91
CA GLY A 141 -8.98 -15.99 -11.32
C GLY A 141 -7.99 -14.81 -11.47
N PRO A 142 -8.38 -13.71 -12.17
CA PRO A 142 -7.54 -12.53 -12.35
C PRO A 142 -7.51 -11.58 -11.15
N LEU A 143 -8.35 -11.82 -10.14
CA LEU A 143 -8.46 -10.99 -8.94
C LEU A 143 -7.85 -11.69 -7.73
N VAL A 144 -7.44 -10.90 -6.75
CA VAL A 144 -6.98 -11.34 -5.44
C VAL A 144 -7.73 -10.55 -4.38
N LEU A 145 -8.41 -11.27 -3.48
CA LEU A 145 -8.94 -10.69 -2.26
C LEU A 145 -7.84 -10.71 -1.20
N VAL A 146 -7.49 -9.53 -0.69
CA VAL A 146 -6.48 -9.32 0.33
C VAL A 146 -7.18 -8.96 1.63
N GLN A 147 -6.91 -9.70 2.69
CA GLN A 147 -7.39 -9.42 4.05
C GLN A 147 -6.29 -8.73 4.84
N LEU A 148 -6.65 -7.64 5.51
CA LEU A 148 -5.73 -6.75 6.20
C LEU A 148 -6.21 -6.52 7.64
N GLN A 149 -5.26 -6.37 8.53
CA GLN A 149 -5.48 -6.08 9.94
C GLN A 149 -4.75 -4.79 10.30
N GLY A 150 -5.39 -3.88 11.04
CA GLY A 150 -4.76 -2.66 11.53
C GLY A 150 -3.52 -2.96 12.38
N ASP A 151 -2.42 -2.27 12.11
CA ASP A 151 -1.10 -2.53 12.70
C ASP A 151 -0.90 -1.81 14.05
N ALA A 152 -1.52 -0.63 14.21
CA ALA A 152 -1.42 0.14 15.44
C ALA A 152 -2.22 -0.49 16.58
N ALA A 153 -1.73 -0.36 17.82
CA ALA A 153 -2.42 -0.85 19.02
C ALA A 153 -3.87 -0.36 19.15
N ALA A 154 -4.12 0.92 18.83
CA ALA A 154 -5.47 1.48 18.82
C ALA A 154 -6.35 0.95 17.67
N ALA A 155 -5.76 0.40 16.61
CA ALA A 155 -6.43 -0.06 15.39
C ALA A 155 -6.51 -1.59 15.27
N GLN A 156 -6.20 -2.36 16.32
CA GLN A 156 -6.22 -3.83 16.28
C GLN A 156 -7.61 -4.43 16.00
N ALA A 157 -8.69 -3.65 16.13
CA ALA A 157 -10.04 -4.08 15.74
C ALA A 157 -10.38 -3.75 14.28
N LEU A 158 -9.50 -3.05 13.55
CA LEU A 158 -9.71 -2.66 12.16
C LEU A 158 -9.38 -3.83 11.22
N SER A 159 -10.41 -4.50 10.71
CA SER A 159 -10.29 -5.44 9.59
C SER A 159 -10.68 -4.75 8.28
N VAL A 160 -9.82 -4.83 7.26
CA VAL A 160 -10.06 -4.26 5.91
C VAL A 160 -9.87 -5.35 4.86
N ARG A 161 -10.69 -5.33 3.82
CA ARG A 161 -10.57 -6.17 2.63
C ARG A 161 -10.32 -5.31 1.40
N ALA A 162 -9.39 -5.74 0.56
CA ALA A 162 -9.11 -5.09 -0.71
C ALA A 162 -9.18 -6.12 -1.83
N ARG A 163 -9.83 -5.76 -2.94
CA ARG A 163 -9.92 -6.59 -4.13
C ARG A 163 -9.08 -5.96 -5.24
N ILE A 164 -7.93 -6.56 -5.52
CA ILE A 164 -6.96 -6.05 -6.49
C ILE A 164 -6.69 -7.06 -7.61
N THR A 165 -5.97 -6.66 -8.65
CA THR A 165 -5.53 -7.60 -9.69
C THR A 165 -4.39 -8.47 -9.19
N ARG A 166 -4.29 -9.69 -9.73
CA ARG A 166 -3.18 -10.61 -9.44
C ARG A 166 -1.83 -9.96 -9.72
N GLU A 167 -1.71 -9.26 -10.84
CA GLU A 167 -0.48 -8.58 -11.24
C GLU A 167 -0.10 -7.48 -10.26
N SER A 168 -1.09 -6.77 -9.69
CA SER A 168 -0.82 -5.76 -8.65
C SER A 168 -0.29 -6.42 -7.37
N ALA A 169 -0.86 -7.55 -6.95
CA ALA A 169 -0.37 -8.30 -5.79
C ALA A 169 1.07 -8.81 -6.03
N GLU A 170 1.36 -9.32 -7.22
CA GLU A 170 2.69 -9.77 -7.63
C GLU A 170 3.71 -8.62 -7.68
N LEU A 171 3.36 -7.47 -8.25
CA LEU A 171 4.26 -6.32 -8.33
C LEU A 171 4.51 -5.64 -6.98
N LEU A 172 3.52 -5.65 -6.08
CA LEU A 172 3.68 -5.19 -4.71
C LEU A 172 4.40 -6.23 -3.83
N GLY A 173 4.53 -7.48 -4.28
CA GLY A 173 5.12 -8.56 -3.49
C GLY A 173 4.32 -8.87 -2.23
N LEU A 174 2.99 -8.76 -2.30
CA LEU A 174 2.13 -8.98 -1.14
C LEU A 174 2.23 -10.42 -0.64
N ALA A 175 2.48 -10.57 0.65
CA ALA A 175 2.50 -11.83 1.37
C ALA A 175 1.95 -11.61 2.79
N PRO A 176 1.42 -12.64 3.47
CA PRO A 176 1.07 -12.53 4.88
C PRO A 176 2.23 -11.99 5.71
N GLY A 177 1.94 -11.12 6.67
CA GLY A 177 2.93 -10.42 7.50
C GLY A 177 3.51 -9.15 6.88
N LEU A 178 3.27 -8.88 5.59
CA LEU A 178 3.80 -7.66 4.96
C LEU A 178 3.05 -6.41 5.46
N PRO A 179 3.76 -5.39 5.98
CA PRO A 179 3.14 -4.10 6.30
C PRO A 179 2.79 -3.32 5.03
N VAL A 180 1.57 -2.81 4.99
CA VAL A 180 0.99 -2.06 3.88
C VAL A 180 0.19 -0.88 4.40
N GLN A 181 0.00 0.14 3.57
CA GLN A 181 -0.96 1.20 3.78
C GLN A 181 -2.22 0.91 2.96
N ALA A 182 -3.35 0.74 3.65
CA ALA A 182 -4.66 0.69 3.03
C ALA A 182 -5.18 2.12 2.83
N LEU A 183 -5.63 2.42 1.62
CA LEU A 183 -6.01 3.77 1.19
C LEU A 183 -7.38 3.72 0.52
N CYS A 184 -8.26 4.68 0.79
CA CYS A 184 -9.45 4.86 -0.04
C CYS A 184 -9.87 6.33 -0.14
N LYS A 185 -10.58 6.66 -1.22
CA LYS A 185 -11.16 8.00 -1.37
C LYS A 185 -12.30 8.18 -0.38
N ALA A 186 -12.39 9.35 0.25
CA ALA A 186 -13.53 9.70 1.09
C ALA A 186 -14.86 9.60 0.32
N THR A 187 -14.87 9.98 -0.96
CA THR A 187 -16.05 9.89 -1.83
C THR A 187 -16.49 8.47 -2.16
N ALA A 188 -15.66 7.46 -1.91
CA ALA A 188 -16.05 6.05 -2.03
C ALA A 188 -16.65 5.48 -0.73
N VAL A 189 -16.54 6.24 0.37
CA VAL A 189 -17.07 5.83 1.67
C VAL A 189 -18.48 6.37 1.84
N ARG A 190 -19.42 5.45 2.02
CA ARG A 190 -20.81 5.79 2.32
C ARG A 190 -21.02 5.84 3.83
N ALA A 191 -21.54 6.95 4.33
CA ALA A 191 -21.95 7.14 5.71
C ALA A 191 -23.47 7.12 5.83
N VAL A 192 -24.01 6.29 6.72
CA VAL A 192 -25.45 6.21 7.02
C VAL A 192 -25.68 6.20 8.52
N ALA A 193 -26.80 6.76 8.98
CA ALA A 193 -27.19 6.64 10.37
C ALA A 193 -27.33 5.15 10.74
N LEU A 194 -26.78 4.76 11.89
CA LEU A 194 -26.84 3.37 12.35
C LEU A 194 -27.94 3.24 13.41
N GLY A 195 -28.97 2.45 13.09
CA GLY A 195 -30.06 2.10 13.99
C GLY A 195 -29.62 1.16 15.11
N ARG A 196 -30.41 1.07 16.18
CA ARG A 196 -30.17 0.08 17.24
C ARG A 196 -30.48 -1.32 16.70
N GLY A 197 -29.54 -2.25 16.84
CA GLY A 197 -29.74 -3.66 16.47
C GLY A 197 -29.59 -3.96 14.97
N GLU A 198 -29.18 -2.99 14.14
CA GLU A 198 -28.87 -3.25 12.74
C GLU A 198 -27.59 -4.09 12.61
N ALA A 199 -27.68 -5.17 11.82
CA ALA A 199 -26.53 -5.99 11.49
C ALA A 199 -25.59 -5.24 10.55
N LEU A 200 -24.29 -5.34 10.82
CA LEU A 200 -23.27 -4.77 9.95
C LEU A 200 -23.10 -5.65 8.71
N PRO A 201 -22.91 -5.05 7.51
CA PRO A 201 -22.51 -5.78 6.32
C PRO A 201 -21.25 -6.63 6.55
N ALA A 202 -21.12 -7.71 5.79
CA ALA A 202 -20.08 -8.72 5.99
C ALA A 202 -18.64 -8.27 5.67
N ALA A 203 -18.46 -7.17 4.94
CA ALA A 203 -17.14 -6.67 4.55
C ALA A 203 -17.09 -5.14 4.56
N ASN A 204 -15.95 -4.60 5.00
CA ASN A 204 -15.61 -3.17 4.96
C ASN A 204 -16.72 -2.25 5.45
N ALA A 205 -17.30 -2.59 6.60
CA ALA A 205 -18.34 -1.81 7.24
C ALA A 205 -18.04 -1.68 8.72
N TRP A 206 -17.96 -0.43 9.20
CA TRP A 206 -17.53 -0.14 10.56
C TRP A 206 -18.51 0.81 11.22
N ALA A 207 -18.93 0.43 12.41
CA ALA A 207 -19.70 1.30 13.28
C ALA A 207 -18.78 2.34 13.92
N GLY A 208 -19.34 3.51 14.19
CA GLY A 208 -18.61 4.58 14.84
C GLY A 208 -19.52 5.68 15.34
N ARG A 209 -18.89 6.79 15.70
CA ARG A 209 -19.56 7.99 16.16
C ARG A 209 -19.11 9.20 15.36
N VAL A 210 -20.07 9.96 14.84
CA VAL A 210 -19.80 11.18 14.08
C VAL A 210 -19.06 12.17 14.97
N THR A 211 -17.91 12.65 14.51
CA THR A 211 -17.15 13.71 15.17
C THR A 211 -17.49 15.06 14.55
N ARG A 212 -17.61 15.12 13.22
CA ARG A 212 -17.89 16.34 12.46
C ARG A 212 -18.77 16.06 11.24
N VAL A 213 -19.64 17.01 10.91
CA VAL A 213 -20.44 17.03 9.68
C VAL A 213 -20.23 18.37 8.98
N SER A 214 -19.88 18.34 7.69
CA SER A 214 -19.84 19.52 6.83
C SER A 214 -20.92 19.37 5.76
N ARG A 215 -21.91 20.26 5.80
CA ARG A 215 -23.07 20.15 4.91
C ARG A 215 -22.75 20.68 3.51
N GLY A 216 -23.28 20.01 2.49
CA GLY A 216 -23.06 20.37 1.08
C GLY A 216 -24.28 20.07 0.22
N THR A 217 -24.36 20.72 -0.93
CA THR A 217 -25.48 20.56 -1.89
C THR A 217 -25.50 19.18 -2.53
N ALA A 218 -24.35 18.56 -2.75
CA ALA A 218 -24.20 17.22 -3.31
C ALA A 218 -24.19 16.09 -2.26
N GLY A 219 -24.28 16.43 -0.97
CA GLY A 219 -24.15 15.50 0.15
C GLY A 219 -23.38 16.10 1.32
N ASP A 220 -23.51 15.46 2.48
CA ASP A 220 -22.82 15.88 3.70
C ASP A 220 -21.52 15.10 3.87
N GLU A 221 -20.40 15.80 4.05
CA GLU A 221 -19.14 15.17 4.43
C GLU A 221 -19.18 14.84 5.93
N VAL A 222 -18.92 13.58 6.27
CA VAL A 222 -19.00 13.05 7.63
C VAL A 222 -17.63 12.53 8.04
N SER A 223 -17.10 13.09 9.12
CA SER A 223 -15.95 12.53 9.85
C SER A 223 -16.44 11.76 11.07
N ALA A 224 -15.87 10.60 11.33
CA ALA A 224 -16.25 9.75 12.44
C ALA A 224 -15.05 9.05 13.10
N GLN A 225 -15.13 8.90 14.42
CA GLN A 225 -14.30 7.97 15.17
C GLN A 225 -14.95 6.59 15.05
N LEU A 226 -14.29 5.64 14.40
CA LEU A 226 -14.74 4.26 14.35
C LEU A 226 -14.51 3.59 15.71
N ASP A 227 -15.37 2.62 16.03
CA ASP A 227 -15.19 1.78 17.22
C ASP A 227 -13.92 0.93 17.10
N ALA A 228 -13.44 0.70 15.88
CA ALA A 228 -12.16 0.10 15.56
C ALA A 228 -10.94 1.02 15.85
N GLY A 229 -11.16 2.16 16.51
CA GLY A 229 -10.10 3.04 17.03
C GLY A 229 -9.44 3.97 16.00
N VAL A 230 -9.89 3.98 14.75
CA VAL A 230 -9.38 4.89 13.70
C VAL A 230 -10.39 5.98 13.32
N GLN A 231 -9.87 7.09 12.77
CA GLN A 231 -10.70 8.11 12.13
C GLN A 231 -11.00 7.72 10.68
N MET A 232 -12.20 8.05 10.22
CA MET A 232 -12.64 7.84 8.85
C MET A 232 -13.50 9.00 8.37
N VAL A 233 -13.38 9.33 7.08
CA VAL A 233 -14.17 10.34 6.39
C VAL A 233 -14.95 9.71 5.24
N GLY A 234 -16.23 10.02 5.16
CA GLY A 234 -17.11 9.59 4.09
C GLY A 234 -18.18 10.62 3.77
N PHE A 235 -19.13 10.22 2.93
CA PHE A 235 -20.24 11.07 2.52
C PHE A 235 -21.57 10.39 2.82
N ALA A 236 -22.50 11.20 3.32
CA ALA A 236 -23.90 10.84 3.48
C ALA A 236 -24.74 11.57 2.42
N ALA A 237 -25.91 11.02 2.10
CA ALA A 237 -26.88 11.70 1.25
C ALA A 237 -27.25 13.07 1.82
N ALA A 238 -27.62 14.01 0.95
CA ALA A 238 -28.11 15.31 1.38
C ALA A 238 -29.30 15.13 2.35
N ALA A 239 -29.35 15.95 3.39
CA ALA A 239 -30.35 15.86 4.45
C ALA A 239 -30.41 14.49 5.18
N SER A 240 -29.27 13.79 5.28
CA SER A 240 -29.13 12.52 6.02
C SER A 240 -29.59 12.56 7.49
N GLY A 241 -29.75 13.76 8.06
CA GLY A 241 -30.07 13.95 9.46
C GLY A 241 -28.93 13.64 10.43
N LEU A 242 -27.76 13.24 9.92
CA LEU A 242 -26.58 12.97 10.74
C LEU A 242 -26.10 14.24 11.46
N ARG A 243 -25.77 14.08 12.74
CA ARG A 243 -25.29 15.15 13.62
C ARG A 243 -24.05 14.67 14.36
N SER A 244 -23.27 15.60 14.89
CA SER A 244 -22.17 15.24 15.79
C SER A 244 -22.67 14.36 16.94
N ARG A 245 -21.84 13.39 17.33
CA ARG A 245 -22.09 12.35 18.33
C ARG A 245 -23.11 11.27 17.94
N ALA A 246 -23.79 11.38 16.79
CA ALA A 246 -24.69 10.34 16.30
C ALA A 246 -23.93 9.04 15.99
N ARG A 247 -24.63 7.90 16.11
CA ARG A 247 -24.12 6.61 15.62
C ARG A 247 -24.21 6.57 14.11
N VAL A 248 -23.14 6.08 13.49
CA VAL A 248 -22.98 6.05 12.04
C VAL A 248 -22.33 4.74 11.65
N LEU A 249 -22.74 4.24 10.49
CA LEU A 249 -22.10 3.15 9.78
C LEU A 249 -21.36 3.74 8.58
N LEU A 250 -20.05 3.52 8.52
CA LEU A 250 -19.24 3.85 7.35
C LEU A 250 -18.89 2.57 6.62
N SER A 251 -19.07 2.57 5.29
CA SER A 251 -18.81 1.40 4.46
C SER A 251 -18.13 1.77 3.15
N VAL A 252 -17.30 0.86 2.61
CA VAL A 252 -16.57 1.04 1.34
C VAL A 252 -16.50 -0.28 0.58
N ASP A 253 -16.62 -0.23 -0.74
CA ASP A 253 -16.44 -1.42 -1.58
C ASP A 253 -14.98 -1.91 -1.53
N GLU A 254 -14.77 -3.22 -1.56
CA GLU A 254 -13.43 -3.83 -1.55
C GLU A 254 -12.54 -3.37 -2.71
N SER A 255 -13.11 -3.06 -3.87
CA SER A 255 -12.36 -2.53 -5.02
C SER A 255 -12.02 -1.05 -4.92
N ALA A 256 -12.65 -0.32 -3.99
CA ALA A 256 -12.32 1.07 -3.72
C ALA A 256 -11.16 1.22 -2.72
N VAL A 257 -10.67 0.11 -2.15
CA VAL A 257 -9.48 0.07 -1.30
C VAL A 257 -8.23 -0.19 -2.15
N VAL A 258 -7.28 0.73 -2.08
CA VAL A 258 -5.97 0.69 -2.76
C VAL A 258 -4.91 0.34 -1.72
N LEU A 259 -3.91 -0.43 -2.13
CA LEU A 259 -2.78 -0.81 -1.28
C LEU A 259 -1.50 -0.13 -1.76
N ALA A 260 -0.74 0.41 -0.81
CA ALA A 260 0.64 0.83 -1.02
C ALA A 260 1.53 0.05 -0.07
N VAL A 261 2.71 -0.39 -0.52
CA VAL A 261 3.70 -1.01 0.36
C VAL A 261 4.55 0.11 0.94
N ALA A 262 4.64 0.16 2.27
CA ALA A 262 5.41 1.18 2.95
C ALA A 262 6.92 0.90 2.82
N PRO A 263 7.74 1.93 2.61
CA PRO A 263 9.16 1.96 2.96
C PRO A 263 9.38 1.36 4.36
N GLY A 264 10.11 0.24 4.48
CA GLY A 264 10.60 -0.25 5.78
C GLY A 264 10.12 -1.63 6.23
N GLY A 265 9.26 -2.32 5.47
CA GLY A 265 8.85 -3.68 5.81
C GLY A 265 9.97 -4.70 5.57
N ARG A 266 10.62 -5.20 6.63
CA ARG A 266 11.41 -6.43 6.53
C ARG A 266 10.46 -7.59 6.23
N VAL A 267 10.70 -8.33 5.15
CA VAL A 267 10.33 -9.74 5.10
C VAL A 267 11.34 -10.45 5.98
N GLY A 268 10.87 -11.13 7.03
CA GLY A 268 11.74 -11.93 7.88
C GLY A 268 12.54 -12.89 7.00
N GLU A 269 13.87 -12.77 7.03
CA GLU A 269 14.75 -13.80 6.50
C GLU A 269 14.44 -15.08 7.28
N HIS A 270 13.73 -16.02 6.66
CA HIS A 270 13.66 -17.37 7.17
C HIS A 270 15.09 -17.91 7.19
N SER A 271 15.67 -17.98 8.39
CA SER A 271 16.89 -18.71 8.67
C SER A 271 16.69 -20.14 8.19
N VAL A 272 17.28 -20.47 7.04
CA VAL A 272 17.55 -21.84 6.68
C VAL A 272 18.70 -22.27 7.59
N SER A 273 18.35 -22.80 8.76
CA SER A 273 19.30 -23.59 9.54
C SER A 273 19.59 -24.86 8.77
N THR A 274 20.88 -25.05 8.54
CA THR A 274 21.54 -26.26 8.04
C THR A 274 21.22 -27.47 8.92
#